data_AF-A0A2E3XM15-F1
#
_entry.id   AF-A0A2E3XM15-F1
#
_cell.length_a   1.000
_cell.length_b   1.000
_cell.length_c   1.000
_cell.angle_alpha   90.00
_cell.angle_beta   90.00
_cell.angle_gamma   90.00
#
_symmetry.space_group_name_H-M   'P 1'
#
loop_
_entity.id
_entity.type
_entity.pdbx_description
1 polymer ?
#
loop_
_entity_poly.entity_id
_entity_poly.type
_entity_poly.pdbx_seq_one_letter_code
_entity_poly.pdbx_strand_id
1 'polypeptide(L)'
;MQEDYSQDAVIVENLLGRKPQGNYEIAVRKSDGTPRVIKNSPFLSDGTPMPTTYWLIDPEDKLHISRLESSGAINQAELEIGLEKLQAAHYDYEKQRNELIDENYDGPRPSGGVGGTRQGIKCLHAHYAWFLAGGNDPVGLWIEDRIRAESQQIQEING
;
A
#
# COMPACT_ATOMS: atom_id res chain seq x y z
N MET A 1 -13.30 4.61 28.83
CA MET A 1 -13.28 5.88 28.08
C MET A 1 -13.58 5.49 26.65
N GLN A 2 -14.82 5.74 26.20
CA GLN A 2 -15.23 5.38 24.85
C GLN A 2 -14.59 6.43 23.95
N GLU A 3 -13.43 6.11 23.37
CA GLU A 3 -12.79 6.98 22.39
C GLU A 3 -13.81 7.26 21.29
N ASP A 4 -14.05 8.53 21.05
CA ASP A 4 -14.97 9.04 20.04
C ASP A 4 -14.60 8.40 18.71
N TYR A 5 -15.41 7.45 18.25
CA TYR A 5 -15.11 6.67 17.06
C TYR A 5 -15.25 7.61 15.86
N SER A 6 -14.12 8.11 15.38
CA SER A 6 -14.12 9.18 14.40
C SER A 6 -14.86 8.74 13.12
N GLN A 7 -15.41 9.72 12.40
CA GLN A 7 -16.03 9.47 11.10
C GLN A 7 -15.06 8.73 10.15
N ASP A 8 -13.76 9.03 10.22
CA ASP A 8 -12.72 8.31 9.48
C ASP A 8 -12.64 6.84 9.89
N ALA A 9 -12.74 6.52 11.18
CA ALA A 9 -12.68 5.14 11.66
C ALA A 9 -13.85 4.29 11.12
N VAL A 10 -15.06 4.87 11.07
CA VAL A 10 -16.23 4.23 10.44
C VAL A 10 -15.98 3.98 8.95
N ILE A 11 -15.46 4.97 8.24
CA ILE A 11 -15.18 4.84 6.79
C ILE A 11 -14.11 3.79 6.54
N VAL A 12 -13.01 3.81 7.29
CA VAL A 12 -11.92 2.83 7.14
C VAL A 12 -12.40 1.42 7.43
N GLU A 13 -13.18 1.21 8.50
CA GLU A 13 -13.75 -0.11 8.81
C GLU A 13 -14.64 -0.63 7.67
N ASN A 14 -15.51 0.24 7.13
CA ASN A 14 -16.36 -0.12 5.99
C ASN A 14 -15.53 -0.46 4.74
N LEU A 15 -14.50 0.32 4.43
CA LEU A 15 -13.63 0.13 3.26
C LEU A 15 -12.77 -1.14 3.38
N LEU A 16 -12.38 -1.52 4.60
CA LEU A 16 -11.66 -2.75 4.89
C LEU A 16 -12.57 -3.97 5.01
N GLY A 17 -13.87 -3.76 5.27
CA GLY A 17 -14.83 -4.81 5.59
C GLY A 17 -14.62 -5.47 6.96
N ARG A 18 -13.77 -4.87 7.80
CA ARG A 18 -13.43 -5.33 9.15
C ARG A 18 -12.82 -4.20 9.96
N LYS A 19 -12.96 -4.28 11.29
CA LYS A 19 -12.26 -3.38 12.20
C LYS A 19 -10.74 -3.53 12.06
N PRO A 20 -9.98 -2.42 11.94
CA PRO A 20 -8.52 -2.45 12.01
C PRO A 20 -8.02 -3.12 13.29
N GLN A 21 -7.01 -3.98 13.16
CA GLN A 21 -6.43 -4.76 14.26
C GLN A 21 -5.18 -4.09 14.87
N GLY A 22 -4.90 -2.84 14.53
CA GLY A 22 -3.78 -2.06 15.01
C GLY A 22 -4.01 -0.57 14.78
N ASN A 23 -3.12 0.26 15.34
CA ASN A 23 -3.16 1.70 15.15
C ASN A 23 -2.77 2.07 13.72
N TYR A 24 -3.39 3.12 13.17
CA TYR A 24 -3.12 3.61 11.83
C TYR A 24 -3.36 5.11 11.73
N GLU A 25 -2.80 5.72 10.68
CA GLU A 25 -3.11 7.07 10.24
C GLU A 25 -3.62 7.06 8.79
N ILE A 26 -4.41 8.06 8.42
CA ILE A 26 -4.79 8.28 7.01
C ILE A 26 -3.60 8.93 6.31
N ALA A 27 -2.91 8.18 5.45
CA ALA A 27 -1.73 8.66 4.74
C ALA A 27 -2.11 9.45 3.48
N VAL A 28 -3.20 9.05 2.81
CA VAL A 28 -3.65 9.68 1.56
C VAL A 28 -5.17 9.77 1.56
N ARG A 29 -5.68 10.92 1.13
CA ARG A 29 -7.10 11.16 0.84
C ARG A 29 -7.30 11.43 -0.64
N LYS A 30 -8.49 11.12 -1.14
CA LYS A 30 -8.97 11.61 -2.43
C LYS A 30 -9.31 13.10 -2.35
N SER A 31 -9.55 13.71 -3.50
CA SER A 31 -9.98 15.12 -3.60
C SER A 31 -11.30 15.41 -2.88
N ASP A 32 -12.17 14.40 -2.73
CA ASP A 32 -13.43 14.49 -1.98
C ASP A 32 -13.26 14.30 -0.46
N GLY A 33 -12.02 14.08 0.01
CA GLY A 33 -11.69 13.87 1.42
C GLY A 33 -11.79 12.41 1.89
N THR A 34 -12.28 11.48 1.06
CA THR A 34 -12.40 10.06 1.41
C THR A 34 -11.01 9.44 1.60
N PRO A 35 -10.77 8.67 2.68
CA PRO A 35 -9.54 7.91 2.86
C PRO A 35 -9.23 6.99 1.68
N ARG A 36 -7.99 7.06 1.18
CA ARG A 36 -7.48 6.29 0.03
C ARG A 36 -6.43 5.27 0.44
N VAL A 37 -5.50 5.68 1.31
CA VAL A 37 -4.43 4.85 1.86
C VAL A 37 -4.34 5.07 3.36
N ILE A 38 -4.20 3.98 4.12
CA ILE A 38 -3.81 4.03 5.53
C ILE A 38 -2.36 3.61 5.70
N LYS A 39 -1.68 4.21 6.68
CA LYS A 39 -0.36 3.78 7.17
C LYS A 39 -0.54 3.18 8.55
N ASN A 40 -0.30 1.89 8.64
CA ASN A 40 -0.42 1.12 9.85
C ASN A 40 0.85 1.24 10.69
N SER A 41 0.67 1.10 12.01
CA SER A 41 1.76 0.86 12.93
C SER A 41 2.50 -0.45 12.58
N PRO A 42 3.79 -0.58 12.91
CA PRO A 42 4.57 -1.79 12.61
C PRO A 42 4.05 -3.04 13.34
N PHE A 43 3.15 -2.89 14.30
CA PHE A 43 2.53 -3.97 15.07
C PHE A 43 1.02 -3.82 15.16
N LEU A 44 0.33 -4.97 15.21
CA LEU A 44 -1.07 -5.08 15.62
C LEU A 44 -1.21 -4.82 17.13
N SER A 45 -2.44 -4.63 17.60
CA SER A 45 -2.77 -4.40 19.01
C SER A 45 -2.32 -5.53 19.93
N ASP A 46 -2.13 -6.75 19.40
CA ASP A 46 -1.64 -7.92 20.14
C ASP A 46 -0.11 -8.10 20.06
N GLY A 47 0.60 -7.16 19.43
CA GLY A 47 2.05 -7.20 19.23
C GLY A 47 2.49 -8.00 18.00
N THR A 48 1.57 -8.61 17.24
CA THR A 48 1.92 -9.31 16.00
C THR A 48 2.51 -8.34 14.98
N PRO A 49 3.64 -8.68 14.32
CA PRO A 49 4.20 -7.86 13.24
C PRO A 49 3.22 -7.58 12.10
N MET A 50 3.10 -6.32 11.72
CA MET A 50 2.29 -5.90 10.58
C MET A 50 2.94 -6.41 9.28
N PRO A 51 2.20 -7.11 8.40
CA PRO A 51 2.77 -7.65 7.17
C PRO A 51 3.24 -6.56 6.18
N THR A 52 2.61 -5.38 6.21
CA THR A 52 3.00 -4.23 5.38
C THR A 52 2.47 -2.93 5.98
N THR A 53 3.27 -1.86 5.94
CA THR A 53 2.97 -0.55 6.53
C THR A 53 1.81 0.16 5.84
N TYR A 54 1.78 0.23 4.50
CA TYR A 54 0.78 1.00 3.75
C TYR A 54 -0.27 0.09 3.10
N TRP A 55 -1.55 0.38 3.32
CA TRP A 55 -2.67 -0.37 2.75
C TRP A 55 -3.52 0.53 1.85
N LEU A 56 -3.75 0.07 0.62
CA LEU A 56 -4.70 0.68 -0.31
C LEU A 56 -6.11 0.28 0.11
N ILE A 57 -6.96 1.27 0.42
CA ILE A 57 -8.31 1.01 0.93
C ILE A 57 -9.42 1.54 0.03
N ASP A 58 -9.09 2.45 -0.89
CA ASP A 58 -10.06 2.95 -1.87
C ASP A 58 -10.58 1.81 -2.77
N PRO A 59 -11.91 1.65 -2.93
CA PRO A 59 -12.48 0.54 -3.69
C PRO A 59 -12.18 0.59 -5.20
N GLU A 60 -12.08 1.78 -5.78
CA GLU A 60 -11.82 1.97 -7.21
C GLU A 60 -10.37 1.58 -7.53
N ASP A 61 -9.41 2.09 -6.75
CA ASP A 61 -8.01 1.70 -6.92
C ASP A 61 -7.85 0.20 -6.69
N LYS A 62 -8.41 -0.35 -5.61
CA LYS A 62 -8.34 -1.81 -5.35
C LYS A 62 -8.85 -2.62 -6.55
N LEU A 63 -9.96 -2.20 -7.15
CA LEU A 63 -10.54 -2.88 -8.31
C LEU A 63 -9.62 -2.80 -9.54
N HIS A 64 -9.06 -1.62 -9.85
CA HIS A 64 -8.10 -1.49 -10.94
C HIS A 64 -6.86 -2.35 -10.72
N ILE A 65 -6.26 -2.28 -9.53
CA ILE A 65 -5.08 -3.09 -9.20
C ILE A 65 -5.40 -4.59 -9.29
N SER A 66 -6.55 -5.04 -8.77
CA SER A 66 -6.96 -6.44 -8.89
C SER A 66 -7.14 -6.91 -10.34
N ARG A 67 -7.60 -6.02 -11.25
CA ARG A 67 -7.68 -6.33 -12.69
C ARG A 67 -6.28 -6.49 -13.30
N LEU A 68 -5.35 -5.59 -12.98
CA LEU A 68 -3.95 -5.70 -13.43
C LEU A 68 -3.31 -7.01 -12.93
N GLU A 69 -3.46 -7.32 -11.64
CA GLU A 69 -2.91 -8.58 -11.09
C GLU A 69 -3.50 -9.80 -11.80
N SER A 70 -4.81 -9.80 -12.05
CA SER A 70 -5.50 -10.89 -12.73
C SER A 70 -5.07 -11.06 -14.20
N SER A 71 -4.54 -10.01 -14.83
CA SER A 71 -3.98 -10.06 -16.19
C SER A 71 -2.49 -10.43 -16.23
N GLY A 72 -1.89 -10.80 -15.11
CA GLY A 72 -0.47 -11.17 -15.02
C GLY A 72 0.50 -9.99 -14.98
N ALA A 73 0.01 -8.80 -14.60
CA ALA A 73 0.82 -7.57 -14.55
C ALA A 73 2.04 -7.65 -13.63
N ILE A 74 2.01 -8.49 -12.58
CA ILE A 74 3.15 -8.69 -11.69
C ILE A 74 4.39 -9.14 -12.47
N ASN A 75 4.27 -10.18 -13.29
CA ASN A 75 5.40 -10.69 -14.07
C ASN A 75 5.91 -9.66 -15.08
N GLN A 76 5.01 -8.86 -15.65
CA GLN A 76 5.36 -7.79 -16.58
C GLN A 76 6.13 -6.67 -15.87
N ALA A 77 5.64 -6.22 -14.71
CA ALA A 77 6.30 -5.21 -13.89
C ALA A 77 7.69 -5.68 -13.45
N GLU A 78 7.84 -6.91 -12.97
CA GLU A 78 9.15 -7.44 -12.59
C GLU A 78 10.15 -7.46 -13.75
N LEU A 79 9.69 -7.87 -14.94
CA LEU A 79 10.52 -7.91 -16.15
C LEU A 79 10.92 -6.50 -16.61
N GLU A 80 9.98 -5.56 -16.66
CA GLU A 80 10.20 -4.20 -17.16
C GLU A 80 11.02 -3.34 -16.19
N ILE A 81 10.78 -3.48 -14.88
CA ILE A 81 11.46 -2.70 -13.83
C ILE A 81 12.85 -3.27 -13.54
N GLY A 82 12.97 -4.59 -13.48
CA GLY A 82 14.20 -5.30 -13.13
C GLY A 82 14.43 -5.45 -11.62
N LEU A 83 15.03 -6.58 -11.25
CA LEU A 83 15.20 -7.00 -9.85
C LEU A 83 16.02 -6.02 -8.99
N GLU A 84 17.02 -5.34 -9.57
CA GLU A 84 17.88 -4.40 -8.83
C GLU A 84 17.06 -3.22 -8.28
N LYS A 85 16.20 -2.62 -9.12
CA LYS A 85 15.33 -1.51 -8.69
C LYS A 85 14.29 -1.96 -7.66
N LEU A 86 13.75 -3.17 -7.83
CA LEU A 86 12.83 -3.74 -6.84
C LEU A 86 13.52 -3.96 -5.49
N GLN A 87 14.74 -4.49 -5.49
CA GLN A 87 15.52 -4.68 -4.26
C GLN A 87 15.81 -3.34 -3.57
N ALA A 88 16.19 -2.30 -4.32
CA ALA A 88 16.38 -0.97 -3.75
C ALA A 88 15.09 -0.42 -3.11
N ALA A 89 13.95 -0.55 -3.79
CA ALA A 89 12.65 -0.14 -3.27
C ALA A 89 12.27 -0.92 -1.99
N HIS A 90 12.49 -2.23 -1.96
CA HIS A 90 12.25 -3.04 -0.76
C HIS A 90 13.14 -2.63 0.41
N TYR A 91 14.42 -2.32 0.15
CA TYR A 91 15.34 -1.84 1.17
C TYR A 91 14.91 -0.50 1.76
N ASP A 92 14.54 0.47 0.91
CA ASP A 92 14.06 1.77 1.36
C ASP A 92 12.77 1.65 2.17
N TYR A 93 11.86 0.76 1.74
CA TYR A 93 10.64 0.46 2.49
C TYR A 93 10.92 -0.13 3.87
N GLU A 94 11.79 -1.14 3.93
CA GLU A 94 12.19 -1.80 5.17
C GLU A 94 12.84 -0.81 6.13
N LYS A 95 13.75 0.04 5.63
CA LYS A 95 14.38 1.08 6.42
C LYS A 95 13.35 2.03 7.04
N GLN A 96 12.43 2.58 6.23
CA GLN A 96 11.38 3.47 6.72
C GLN A 96 10.47 2.81 7.74
N ARG A 97 10.11 1.53 7.55
CA ARG A 97 9.34 0.78 8.55
C ARG A 97 10.10 0.64 9.85
N ASN A 98 11.39 0.30 9.78
CA ASN A 98 12.20 0.04 10.96
C ASN A 98 12.43 1.33 11.79
N GLU A 99 12.43 2.50 11.16
CA GLU A 99 12.44 3.81 11.86
C GLU A 99 11.19 4.05 12.73
N LEU A 100 10.09 3.31 12.52
CA LEU A 100 8.87 3.38 13.34
C LEU A 100 8.91 2.47 14.58
N ILE A 101 9.94 1.63 14.72
CA ILE A 101 10.07 0.65 15.79
C ILE A 101 11.08 1.19 16.81
N ASP A 102 10.72 1.15 18.09
CA ASP A 102 11.64 1.50 19.18
C ASP A 102 12.93 0.66 19.08
N GLU A 103 14.08 1.32 19.17
CA GLU A 103 15.39 0.66 19.10
C GLU A 103 15.56 -0.45 20.16
N ASN A 104 14.89 -0.29 21.32
CA ASN A 104 14.90 -1.21 22.45
C ASN A 104 13.82 -2.30 22.37
N TYR A 105 13.00 -2.34 21.30
CA TYR A 105 11.98 -3.38 21.15
C TYR A 105 12.62 -4.77 20.99
N ASP A 106 12.30 -5.69 21.89
CA ASP A 106 12.93 -7.02 22.01
C ASP A 106 12.06 -8.19 21.49
N GLY A 107 10.87 -7.89 20.95
CA GLY A 107 9.93 -8.88 20.41
C GLY A 107 10.12 -9.24 18.93
N PRO A 108 9.22 -10.08 18.37
CA PRO A 108 9.22 -10.40 16.94
C PRO A 108 9.03 -9.14 16.09
N ARG A 109 9.87 -8.94 15.07
CA ARG A 109 9.82 -7.75 14.21
C ARG A 109 9.23 -8.05 12.84
N PRO A 110 8.54 -7.09 12.20
CA PRO A 110 8.19 -7.21 10.79
C PRO A 110 9.48 -7.26 9.95
N SER A 111 9.45 -8.02 8.85
CA SER A 111 10.61 -8.25 7.99
C SER A 111 10.22 -8.24 6.51
N GLY A 112 11.23 -8.09 5.64
CA GLY A 112 11.02 -7.95 4.20
C GLY A 112 10.71 -6.52 3.78
N GLY A 113 10.52 -6.29 2.48
CA GLY A 113 10.15 -4.99 1.92
C GLY A 113 8.64 -4.80 1.79
N VAL A 114 8.25 -4.04 0.78
CA VAL A 114 6.84 -3.80 0.39
C VAL A 114 6.04 -5.12 0.33
N GLY A 115 4.87 -5.16 0.98
CA GLY A 115 4.02 -6.36 1.04
C GLY A 115 4.57 -7.50 1.92
N GLY A 116 5.69 -7.29 2.60
CA GLY A 116 6.38 -8.30 3.42
C GLY A 116 7.13 -9.34 2.60
N THR A 117 7.48 -9.02 1.34
CA THR A 117 8.25 -9.92 0.48
C THR A 117 9.76 -9.74 0.68
N ARG A 118 10.54 -10.79 0.39
CA ARG A 118 12.01 -10.73 0.38
C ARG A 118 12.56 -10.38 -1.00
N GLN A 119 11.81 -10.69 -2.05
CA GLN A 119 12.20 -10.48 -3.44
C GLN A 119 10.94 -10.37 -4.31
N GLY A 120 11.04 -9.59 -5.38
CA GLY A 120 9.98 -9.49 -6.37
C GLY A 120 8.71 -8.85 -5.82
N ILE A 121 7.63 -8.95 -6.57
CA ILE A 121 6.37 -8.29 -6.26
C ILE A 121 5.38 -9.34 -5.76
N LYS A 122 5.03 -9.26 -4.46
CA LYS A 122 3.99 -10.14 -3.90
C LYS A 122 2.57 -9.68 -4.27
N CYS A 123 2.31 -8.38 -4.21
CA CYS A 123 1.06 -7.77 -4.65
C CYS A 123 1.29 -6.31 -5.07
N LEU A 124 0.56 -5.84 -6.06
CA LEU A 124 0.60 -4.48 -6.57
C LEU A 124 -0.06 -3.48 -5.61
N HIS A 125 -1.03 -3.90 -4.79
CA HIS A 125 -1.74 -2.99 -3.87
C HIS A 125 -0.80 -2.34 -2.85
N ALA A 126 0.13 -3.10 -2.28
CA ALA A 126 1.05 -2.58 -1.28
C ALA A 126 2.05 -1.58 -1.88
N HIS A 127 2.51 -1.85 -3.11
CA HIS A 127 3.39 -0.96 -3.87
C HIS A 127 2.68 0.34 -4.25
N TYR A 128 1.48 0.26 -4.80
CA TYR A 128 0.73 1.46 -5.16
C TYR A 128 0.34 2.28 -3.92
N ALA A 129 -0.03 1.63 -2.82
CA ALA A 129 -0.31 2.31 -1.55
C ALA A 129 0.90 3.14 -1.06
N TRP A 130 2.10 2.56 -1.08
CA TRP A 130 3.30 3.27 -0.63
C TRP A 130 3.69 4.40 -1.59
N PHE A 131 3.61 4.18 -2.89
CA PHE A 131 3.83 5.22 -3.90
C PHE A 131 2.90 6.42 -3.71
N LEU A 132 1.60 6.18 -3.55
CA LEU A 132 0.62 7.24 -3.30
C LEU A 132 0.92 8.02 -2.01
N ALA A 133 1.50 7.34 -1.00
CA ALA A 133 1.94 7.96 0.25
C ALA A 133 3.29 8.70 0.13
N GLY A 134 3.84 8.86 -1.09
CA GLY A 134 5.10 9.56 -1.35
C GLY A 134 6.35 8.67 -1.33
N GLY A 135 6.19 7.35 -1.26
CA GLY A 135 7.29 6.40 -1.37
C GLY A 135 7.93 6.42 -2.76
N ASN A 136 9.25 6.26 -2.81
CA ASN A 136 10.00 6.11 -4.07
C ASN A 136 9.88 4.68 -4.60
N ASP A 137 8.68 4.30 -5.03
CA ASP A 137 8.36 2.95 -5.47
C ASP A 137 8.25 2.87 -7.01
N PRO A 138 9.18 2.19 -7.70
CA PRO A 138 9.14 2.05 -9.15
C PRO A 138 7.93 1.24 -9.63
N VAL A 139 7.38 0.33 -8.82
CA VAL A 139 6.18 -0.44 -9.15
C VAL A 139 4.95 0.46 -9.08
N GLY A 140 4.87 1.32 -8.08
CA GLY A 140 3.77 2.27 -7.98
C GLY A 140 3.75 3.28 -9.13
N LEU A 141 4.91 3.78 -9.56
CA LEU A 141 5.01 4.61 -10.76
C LEU A 141 4.58 3.84 -12.03
N TRP A 142 5.04 2.59 -12.16
CA TRP A 142 4.67 1.71 -13.28
C TRP A 142 3.16 1.45 -13.39
N ILE A 143 2.49 1.35 -12.24
CA ILE A 143 1.03 1.24 -12.13
C ILE A 143 0.36 2.56 -12.54
N GLU A 144 0.83 3.68 -11.99
CA GLU A 144 0.29 5.02 -12.26
C GLU A 144 0.30 5.35 -13.76
N ASP A 145 1.39 5.02 -14.46
CA ASP A 145 1.51 5.22 -15.91
C ASP A 145 0.44 4.44 -16.70
N ARG A 146 0.09 3.23 -16.25
CA ARG A 146 -0.94 2.39 -16.88
C ARG A 146 -2.34 2.91 -16.63
N ILE A 147 -2.63 3.34 -15.41
CA ILE A 147 -3.93 3.95 -15.07
C ILE A 147 -4.14 5.22 -15.92
N ARG A 148 -3.10 6.03 -16.11
CA ARG A 148 -3.15 7.23 -16.97
C ARG A 148 -3.38 6.87 -18.44
N ALA A 149 -2.67 5.87 -18.96
CA ALA A 149 -2.82 5.44 -20.34
C ALA A 149 -4.24 4.90 -20.62
N GLU A 150 -4.80 4.08 -19.72
CA GLU A 150 -6.18 3.59 -19.83
C GLU A 150 -7.19 4.74 -19.81
N SER A 151 -7.00 5.71 -18.91
CA SER A 151 -7.88 6.89 -18.79
C SER A 151 -7.87 7.74 -20.07
N GLN A 152 -6.70 7.94 -20.68
CA GLN A 152 -6.57 8.67 -21.94
C GLN A 152 -7.27 7.94 -23.09
N GLN A 153 -7.07 6.63 -23.19
CA GLN A 153 -7.72 5.81 -24.22
C GLN A 153 -9.25 5.84 -24.11
N ILE A 154 -9.81 5.80 -22.89
CA ILE A 154 -11.25 5.92 -22.67
C ILE A 154 -11.77 7.30 -23.08
N GLN A 155 -11.01 8.36 -22.84
CA GLN A 155 -11.40 9.72 -23.24
C GLN A 155 -11.39 9.88 -24.77
N GLU A 156 -10.41 9.32 -25.47
CA GLU A 156 -10.34 9.34 -26.95
C GLU A 156 -11.47 8.55 -27.62
N ILE A 157 -11.93 7.45 -27.01
CA ILE A 157 -13.04 6.65 -27.55
C ILE A 157 -14.39 7.34 -27.36
N ASN A 158 -14.54 8.14 -26.31
CA ASN A 158 -15.82 8.77 -25.93
C ASN A 158 -15.95 10.24 -26.35
N GLY A 159 -14.91 10.83 -26.94
CA GLY A 159 -14.87 12.22 -27.43
C GLY A 159 -15.07 12.32 -28.93
#